data_AF-A0A1S1QDY1-F1
#
_entry.id   AF-A0A1S1QDY1-F1
#
_cell.length_a   1.000
_cell.length_b   1.000
_cell.length_c   1.000
_cell.angle_alpha   90.00
_cell.angle_beta   90.00
_cell.angle_gamma   90.00
#
_symmetry.space_group_name_H-M   'P 1'
#
loop_
_entity.id
_entity.type
_entity.pdbx_description
1 polymer ?
#
loop_
_entity_poly.entity_id
_entity_poly.type
_entity_poly.pdbx_seq_one_letter_code
_entity_poly.pdbx_strand_id
1 'polypeptide(L)' 'MELVPLAQTSCGSSTCPGVFEAPDGSVVVQGYVVPAPRTADEVPDGEARVQIPRDLLIRAARSLPDWDGR' A
#
# COMPACT_ATOMS: atom_id res chain seq x y z
N MET A 1 -7.26 15.44 -5.71
CA MET A 1 -7.40 14.00 -5.94
C MET A 1 -8.12 13.44 -4.73
N GLU A 2 -9.23 12.74 -4.94
CA GLU A 2 -9.98 12.08 -3.87
C GLU A 2 -9.50 10.63 -3.79
N LEU A 3 -9.19 10.15 -2.58
CA LEU A 3 -8.65 8.82 -2.32
C LEU A 3 -9.64 8.06 -1.43
N VAL A 4 -10.03 6.86 -1.83
CA VAL A 4 -10.96 6.02 -1.06
C VAL A 4 -10.17 5.01 -0.23
N PRO A 5 -10.36 4.93 1.10
CA PRO A 5 -9.61 4.00 1.93
C PRO A 5 -10.07 2.55 1.70
N LEU A 6 -9.11 1.67 1.37
CA LEU A 6 -9.35 0.23 1.17
C LEU A 6 -9.18 -0.58 2.46
N ALA A 7 -8.18 -0.23 3.28
CA ALA A 7 -8.04 -0.79 4.61
C ALA A 7 -7.38 0.19 5.58
N GLN A 8 -7.84 0.13 6.83
CA GLN A 8 -7.25 0.87 7.94
C GLN A 8 -7.07 -0.07 9.14
N THR A 9 -5.93 -0.02 9.81
CA THR A 9 -5.71 -0.59 11.15
C THR A 9 -6.03 0.46 12.21
N SER A 10 -6.58 0.05 13.36
CA SER A 10 -6.58 0.90 14.56
C SER A 10 -5.14 1.01 15.07
N CYS A 11 -4.46 2.09 14.70
CA CYS A 11 -3.05 2.30 15.00
C CYS A 11 -2.89 2.78 16.45
N GLY A 12 -2.64 1.85 17.38
CA GLY A 12 -2.47 2.16 18.81
C GLY A 12 -1.14 2.85 19.17
N SER A 13 -0.14 2.83 18.29
CA SER A 13 1.17 3.46 18.58
C SER A 13 2.10 3.69 17.38
N SER A 14 1.76 3.23 16.17
CA SER A 14 2.56 3.47 14.95
C SER A 14 1.63 3.93 13.82
N THR A 15 1.92 5.08 13.24
CA THR A 15 1.38 5.61 11.98
C THR A 15 1.37 4.51 10.92
N CYS A 16 0.22 3.85 10.76
CA CYS A 16 0.11 2.76 9.81
C CYS A 16 0.14 3.30 8.39
N PRO A 17 0.65 2.50 7.45
CA PRO A 17 0.49 2.85 6.05
C PRO A 17 -1.00 2.87 5.67
N GLY A 18 -1.38 3.81 4.82
CA GLY A 18 -2.71 3.89 4.22
C GLY A 18 -2.70 3.22 2.85
N VAL A 19 -3.72 2.39 2.58
CA VAL A 19 -3.96 1.82 1.25
C VAL A 19 -5.23 2.43 0.71
N PHE A 20 -5.13 3.04 -0.47
CA PHE A 20 -6.21 3.82 -1.08
C PHE A 20 -6.42 3.41 -2.52
N GLU A 21 -7.67 3.52 -2.98
CA GLU A 21 -8.02 3.50 -4.39
C GLU A 21 -8.03 4.94 -4.93
N ALA A 22 -7.38 5.15 -6.07
CA ALA A 22 -7.37 6.40 -6.81
C ALA A 22 -8.49 6.43 -7.87
N PRO A 23 -8.85 7.61 -8.40
CA PRO A 23 -9.95 7.72 -9.37
C PRO A 23 -9.76 6.96 -10.69
N ASP A 24 -8.52 6.62 -11.02
CA ASP A 24 -8.16 5.83 -12.21
C ASP A 24 -8.15 4.31 -11.95
N GLY A 25 -8.60 3.87 -10.76
CA GLY A 25 -8.59 2.46 -10.34
C GLY A 25 -7.24 1.95 -9.87
N SER A 26 -6.20 2.80 -9.87
CA SER A 26 -4.89 2.42 -9.32
C SER A 26 -4.90 2.44 -7.78
N VAL A 27 -3.96 1.72 -7.17
CA VAL A 27 -3.80 1.68 -5.72
C VAL A 27 -2.64 2.56 -5.28
N VAL A 28 -2.91 3.47 -4.35
CA VAL A 28 -1.90 4.34 -3.73
C VAL A 28 -1.60 3.82 -2.33
N VAL A 29 -0.31 3.64 -2.02
CA VAL A 29 0.14 3.28 -0.68
C VAL A 29 0.97 4.39 -0.08
N GLN A 30 0.51 4.94 1.05
CA GLN A 30 1.27 5.91 1.84
C GLN A 30 1.83 5.20 3.06
N GLY A 31 3.15 5.14 3.23
CA GLY A 31 3.78 4.43 4.35
C GLY A 31 5.22 4.83 4.60
N TYR A 32 5.86 4.17 5.56
CA TYR A 32 7.28 4.32 5.79
C TYR A 32 8.08 3.64 4.68
N VAL A 33 9.08 4.35 4.15
CA VAL A 33 10.02 3.79 3.19
C VAL A 33 10.87 2.72 3.88
N VAL A 34 11.05 1.57 3.22
CA VAL A 34 11.92 0.51 3.72
C VAL A 34 13.38 1.00 3.62
N PRO A 35 14.12 1.11 4.74
CA PRO A 35 15.54 1.46 4.68
C PRO A 35 16.30 0.37 3.90
N ALA A 36 17.14 0.81 2.98
CA ALA A 36 17.88 0.07 1.93
C ALA A 36 17.86 -1.48 2.01
N PRO A 37 17.51 -2.18 0.91
CA PRO A 37 17.44 -3.64 0.89
C PRO A 37 18.81 -4.26 1.18
N ARG A 38 18.86 -5.30 2.02
CA ARG A 38 20.06 -6.16 2.13
C ARG A 38 20.21 -7.11 0.93
N THR A 39 19.14 -7.33 0.16
CA THR A 39 19.09 -8.21 -1.01
C THR A 39 17.86 -7.90 -1.86
N ALA A 40 18.00 -8.03 -3.19
CA ALA A 40 17.06 -7.76 -4.28
C ALA A 40 17.03 -6.28 -4.74
N ASP A 41 17.83 -6.03 -5.78
CA ASP A 41 17.88 -4.92 -6.76
C ASP A 41 17.63 -3.50 -6.26
N GLU A 42 18.40 -2.53 -6.77
CA GLU A 42 18.18 -1.11 -6.48
C GLU A 42 16.75 -0.70 -6.83
N VAL A 43 16.15 0.18 -6.03
CA VAL A 43 14.84 0.77 -6.34
C VAL A 43 15.05 1.75 -7.50
N PRO A 44 14.34 1.59 -8.64
CA PRO A 44 14.50 2.50 -9.78
C PRO A 44 14.21 3.96 -9.44
N ASP A 45 14.77 4.87 -10.24
CA ASP A 45 14.52 6.30 -10.10
C ASP A 45 13.02 6.60 -10.22
N GLY A 46 12.48 7.29 -9.22
CA GLY A 46 11.05 7.63 -9.14
C GLY A 46 10.19 6.60 -8.41
N GLU A 47 10.73 5.45 -7.99
CA GLU A 47 10.02 4.45 -7.21
C GLU A 47 10.35 4.50 -5.71
N ALA A 48 9.45 3.97 -4.88
CA ALA A 48 9.67 3.82 -3.44
C ALA A 48 9.14 2.47 -2.94
N ARG A 49 9.91 1.79 -2.09
CA ARG A 49 9.44 0.62 -1.35
C ARG A 49 8.88 1.04 -0.01
N VAL A 50 7.65 0.65 0.29
CA VAL A 50 6.99 0.96 1.56
C VAL A 50 6.79 -0.29 2.40
N GLN A 51 6.93 -0.14 3.72
CA GLN A 51 6.65 -1.22 4.66
C GLN A 51 5.15 -1.27 4.95
N ILE A 52 4.50 -2.40 4.64
CA ILE A 52 3.08 -2.63 4.91
C ILE A 52 2.92 -3.82 5.87
N PRO A 53 2.21 -3.68 7.00
CA PRO A 53 1.79 -4.82 7.82
C PRO A 53 1.01 -5.82 6.96
N ARG A 54 1.41 -7.10 7.03
CA ARG A 54 0.84 -8.16 6.19
C ARG A 54 -0.69 -8.26 6.33
N ASP A 55 -1.20 -8.13 7.55
CA ASP A 55 -2.63 -8.18 7.85
C ASP A 55 -3.39 -7.02 7.19
N LEU A 56 -2.80 -5.83 7.15
CA LEU A 56 -3.38 -4.66 6.48
C LEU A 56 -3.48 -4.90 4.98
N LEU A 57 -2.40 -5.39 4.36
CA LEU A 57 -2.39 -5.69 2.93
C LEU A 57 -3.44 -6.74 2.56
N ILE A 58 -3.56 -7.81 3.35
CA ILE A 58 -4.58 -8.85 3.12
C ILE A 58 -5.99 -8.28 3.24
N ARG A 59 -6.24 -7.40 4.22
CA ARG A 59 -7.56 -6.77 4.37
C ARG A 59 -7.89 -5.85 3.19
N ALA A 60 -6.92 -5.07 2.71
CA ALA A 60 -7.10 -4.24 1.52
C ALA A 60 -7.34 -5.09 0.26
N ALA A 61 -6.59 -6.17 0.08
CA ALA A 61 -6.76 -7.06 -1.07
C ALA A 61 -8.18 -7.67 -1.12
N ARG A 62 -8.79 -7.93 0.04
CA ARG A 62 -10.17 -8.45 0.14
C ARG A 62 -11.25 -7.40 -0.10
N SER A 63 -10.93 -6.11 -0.04
CA SER A 63 -11.89 -5.03 -0.30
C SER A 63 -11.91 -4.61 -1.77
N LEU A 64 -10.91 -5.05 -2.56
CA LEU A 64 -10.90 -4.83 -4.00
C LEU A 64 -12.00 -5.69 -4.66
N PRO A 65 -12.65 -5.18 -5.72
CA PRO A 65 -13.51 -6.01 -6.56
C PRO A 65 -12.70 -7.15 -7.19
N ASP A 66 -13.40 -8.22 -7.60
CA ASP A 66 -12.77 -9.31 -8.34
C ASP A 66 -12.06 -8.74 -9.58
N TRP A 67 -10.77 -9.04 -9.72
CA TRP A 67 -10.02 -8.66 -10.90
C TRP A 67 -10.54 -9.50 -12.08
N ASP A 68 -11.11 -8.83 -13.09
CA ASP A 68 -11.67 -9.47 -14.29
C ASP A 68 -10.61 -9.81 -15.35
N GLY A 69 -9.33 -9.68 -14.99
CA GLY A 69 -8.21 -10.04 -15.84
C GLY A 69 -7.95 -9.09 -17.00
N ARG A 70 -8.61 -7.92 -17.02
CA ARG A 70 -8.48 -6.92 -18.09
C ARG A 70 -7.78 -5.66 -17.61
#